data_AF-A0A6B3R0Q6-F1
#
_entry.id   AF-A0A6B3R0Q6-F1
#
_cell.length_a   1.000
_cell.length_b   1.000
_cell.length_c   1.000
_cell.angle_alpha   90.00
_cell.angle_beta   90.00
_cell.angle_gamma   90.00
#
_symmetry.space_group_name_H-M   'P 1'
#
loop_
_entity.id
_entity.type
_entity.pdbx_description
1 polymer ?
#
loop_
_entity_poly.entity_id
_entity_poly.type
_entity_poly.pdbx_seq_one_letter_code
_entity_poly.pdbx_strand_id
1 'polypeptide(L)'
;MDEFLNGLPSLAKDKHKTHKDFFKRLKKRPPKHLDQTMQSLHDETFEEVDCLTCANCCKTTGPLFTNKDIERLSKHFRMKASAFISTYLRIDEDKDYVLQSVPCPFLGSDNYCSVYQVRPKACAEFPHTNRKKFQQISNLTLKNVEICPAAFKVVEKMMERLKL
;
A
#
# COMPACT_ATOMS: atom_id res chain seq x y z
N MET A 1 -1.19 0.91 -18.74
CA MET A 1 -1.35 0.94 -17.27
C MET A 1 -2.78 1.29 -16.90
N ASP A 2 -3.33 2.37 -17.46
CA ASP A 2 -4.66 2.89 -17.07
C ASP A 2 -5.81 1.90 -17.27
N GLU A 3 -5.85 1.16 -18.39
CA GLU A 3 -6.86 0.12 -18.61
C GLU A 3 -6.83 -0.96 -17.53
N PHE A 4 -5.63 -1.43 -17.17
CA PHE A 4 -5.46 -2.43 -16.11
C PHE A 4 -5.89 -1.87 -14.75
N LEU A 5 -5.55 -0.61 -14.46
CA LEU A 5 -5.91 0.03 -13.20
C LEU A 5 -7.44 0.20 -13.05
N ASN A 6 -8.13 0.58 -14.13
CA ASN A 6 -9.58 0.73 -14.14
C ASN A 6 -10.30 -0.62 -13.94
N GLY A 7 -9.74 -1.71 -14.49
CA GLY A 7 -10.25 -3.07 -14.30
C GLY A 7 -9.86 -3.73 -12.98
N LEU A 8 -8.85 -3.19 -12.28
CA LEU A 8 -8.25 -3.81 -11.09
C LEU A 8 -9.27 -4.13 -9.98
N PRO A 9 -10.20 -3.23 -9.59
CA PRO A 9 -11.19 -3.54 -8.56
C PRO A 9 -12.10 -4.71 -8.94
N SER A 10 -12.51 -4.80 -10.20
CA SER A 10 -13.34 -5.92 -10.69
C SER A 10 -12.55 -7.22 -10.66
N LEU A 11 -11.31 -7.20 -11.17
CA LEU A 11 -10.44 -8.37 -11.19
C LEU A 11 -10.13 -8.89 -9.78
N ALA A 12 -9.84 -7.99 -8.85
CA ALA A 12 -9.60 -8.32 -7.45
C ALA A 12 -10.85 -8.91 -6.78
N LYS A 13 -12.04 -8.38 -7.10
CA LYS A 13 -13.32 -8.94 -6.64
C LYS A 13 -13.55 -10.35 -7.17
N ASP A 14 -13.31 -10.58 -8.46
CA ASP A 14 -13.48 -11.90 -9.09
C ASP A 14 -12.53 -12.95 -8.51
N LYS A 15 -11.29 -12.55 -8.20
CA LYS A 15 -10.28 -13.43 -7.59
C LYS A 15 -10.32 -13.48 -6.07
N HIS A 16 -11.18 -12.68 -5.41
CA HIS A 16 -11.18 -12.53 -3.95
C HIS A 16 -11.29 -13.87 -3.21
N LYS A 17 -12.20 -14.75 -3.64
CA LYS A 17 -12.38 -16.08 -3.03
C LYS A 17 -11.12 -16.92 -3.17
N THR A 18 -10.53 -16.96 -4.35
CA THR A 18 -9.31 -17.71 -4.67
C THR A 18 -8.12 -17.21 -3.84
N HIS A 19 -7.89 -15.89 -3.81
CA HIS A 19 -6.84 -15.28 -2.99
C HIS A 19 -7.03 -15.58 -1.51
N LYS A 20 -8.27 -15.43 -1.00
CA LYS A 20 -8.60 -15.68 0.40
C LYS A 20 -8.33 -17.13 0.80
N ASP A 21 -8.73 -18.09 -0.03
CA ASP A 21 -8.50 -19.51 0.24
C ASP A 21 -7.03 -19.91 0.11
N PHE A 22 -6.29 -19.29 -0.81
CA PHE A 22 -4.83 -19.39 -0.85
C PHE A 22 -4.18 -18.89 0.46
N PHE A 23 -4.54 -17.69 0.92
CA PHE A 23 -3.99 -17.14 2.16
C PHE A 23 -4.32 -17.98 3.40
N LYS A 24 -5.50 -18.62 3.46
CA LYS A 24 -5.83 -19.57 4.54
C LYS A 24 -4.86 -20.75 4.55
N ARG A 25 -4.52 -21.31 3.38
CA ARG A 25 -3.57 -22.43 3.26
C ARG A 25 -2.15 -21.97 3.61
N LEU A 26 -1.72 -20.82 3.09
CA LEU A 26 -0.43 -20.22 3.39
C LEU A 26 -0.23 -19.98 4.89
N LYS A 27 -1.25 -19.48 5.60
CA LYS A 27 -1.22 -19.29 7.05
C LYS A 27 -1.09 -20.60 7.83
N LYS A 28 -1.77 -21.66 7.38
CA LYS A 28 -1.74 -22.98 8.03
C LYS A 28 -0.40 -23.69 7.85
N ARG A 29 0.20 -23.55 6.67
CA ARG A 29 1.46 -24.23 6.30
C ARG A 29 2.40 -23.26 5.58
N PRO A 30 2.98 -22.29 6.30
CA PRO A 30 3.91 -21.35 5.70
C PRO A 30 5.21 -22.09 5.29
N PRO A 31 5.68 -21.95 4.05
CA PRO A 31 6.97 -22.49 3.62
C PRO A 31 8.12 -21.93 4.48
N LYS A 32 9.17 -22.74 4.70
CA LYS A 32 10.33 -22.38 5.53
C LYS A 32 11.01 -21.07 5.10
N HIS A 33 11.02 -20.80 3.79
CA HIS A 33 11.71 -19.68 3.16
C HIS A 33 10.76 -18.59 2.65
N LEU A 34 9.53 -18.52 3.19
CA LEU A 34 8.49 -17.61 2.70
C LEU A 34 8.93 -16.15 2.68
N ASP A 35 9.59 -15.66 3.74
CA ASP A 35 10.04 -14.26 3.80
C ASP A 35 11.05 -13.93 2.68
N GLN A 36 11.96 -14.85 2.35
CA GLN A 36 12.91 -14.68 1.25
C GLN A 36 12.19 -14.71 -0.10
N THR A 37 11.25 -15.65 -0.28
CA THR A 37 10.43 -15.73 -1.49
C THR A 37 9.63 -14.43 -1.70
N MET A 38 9.05 -13.87 -0.64
CA MET A 38 8.29 -12.61 -0.73
C MET A 38 9.18 -11.42 -1.08
N GLN A 39 10.41 -11.37 -0.56
CA GLN A 39 11.37 -10.34 -0.95
C GLN A 39 11.68 -10.41 -2.44
N SER A 40 12.03 -11.59 -2.97
CA SER A 40 12.28 -11.76 -4.40
C SER A 40 11.06 -11.40 -5.25
N LEU A 41 9.86 -11.84 -4.85
CA LEU A 41 8.63 -11.50 -5.57
C LEU A 41 8.33 -10.00 -5.55
N HIS A 42 8.62 -9.32 -4.43
CA HIS A 42 8.49 -7.87 -4.35
C HIS A 42 9.43 -7.20 -5.35
N ASP A 43 10.73 -7.52 -5.28
CA ASP A 43 11.75 -6.92 -6.13
C ASP A 43 11.43 -7.16 -7.62
N GLU A 44 11.14 -8.41 -8.01
CA GLU A 44 10.71 -8.80 -9.37
C GLU A 44 9.45 -8.05 -9.85
N THR A 45 8.49 -7.77 -8.97
CA THR A 45 7.27 -7.03 -9.37
C THR A 45 7.52 -5.53 -9.51
N PHE A 46 8.36 -4.94 -8.66
CA PHE A 46 8.66 -3.51 -8.72
C PHE A 46 9.68 -3.14 -9.81
N GLU A 47 10.33 -4.12 -10.44
CA GLU A 47 11.00 -3.96 -11.74
C GLU A 47 10.00 -3.73 -12.89
N GLU A 48 8.79 -4.27 -12.78
CA GLU A 48 7.73 -4.15 -13.81
C GLU A 48 6.70 -3.05 -13.52
N VAL A 49 6.59 -2.63 -12.26
CA VAL A 49 5.54 -1.72 -11.79
C VAL A 49 6.16 -0.50 -11.15
N ASP A 50 6.03 0.63 -11.83
CA ASP A 50 6.43 1.92 -11.30
C ASP A 50 5.24 2.66 -10.65
N CYS A 51 5.41 3.04 -9.40
CA CYS A 51 4.45 3.82 -8.63
C CYS A 51 4.14 5.18 -9.28
N LEU A 52 5.12 5.81 -9.94
CA LEU A 52 4.94 7.10 -10.63
C LEU A 52 4.10 6.97 -11.90
N THR A 53 3.89 5.75 -12.41
CA THR A 53 3.00 5.53 -13.56
C THR A 53 1.53 5.70 -13.17
N CYS A 54 1.10 5.24 -11.98
CA CYS A 54 -0.32 5.26 -11.60
C CYS A 54 -0.66 6.21 -10.43
N ALA A 55 0.21 6.30 -9.42
CA ALA A 55 -0.04 6.96 -8.14
C ALA A 55 -1.41 6.64 -7.50
N ASN A 56 -1.97 5.46 -7.76
CA ASN A 56 -3.37 5.18 -7.43
C ASN A 56 -3.66 5.29 -5.92
N CYS A 57 -2.77 4.78 -5.07
CA CYS A 57 -2.93 4.91 -3.63
C CYS A 57 -2.90 6.38 -3.18
N CYS A 58 -2.02 7.21 -3.75
CA CYS A 58 -1.99 8.65 -3.48
C CYS A 58 -3.25 9.38 -3.96
N LYS A 59 -3.95 8.84 -4.98
CA LYS A 59 -5.20 9.40 -5.51
C LYS A 59 -6.45 9.01 -4.72
N THR A 60 -6.43 7.87 -4.00
CA THR A 60 -7.68 7.24 -3.53
C THR A 60 -7.72 6.82 -2.05
N THR A 61 -6.58 6.56 -1.40
CA THR A 61 -6.61 5.81 -0.11
C THR A 61 -6.52 6.64 1.16
N GLY A 62 -5.86 7.80 1.17
CA GLY A 62 -5.68 8.59 2.41
C GLY A 62 -4.90 7.81 3.49
N PRO A 63 -3.55 7.84 3.50
CA PRO A 63 -2.75 7.05 4.43
C PRO A 63 -2.92 7.49 5.89
N LEU A 64 -2.63 6.58 6.82
CA LEU A 64 -2.45 6.88 8.24
C LEU A 64 -1.19 7.73 8.47
N PHE A 65 -1.31 8.72 9.37
CA PHE A 65 -0.21 9.53 9.88
C PHE A 65 0.00 9.24 11.36
N THR A 66 1.20 8.80 11.74
CA THR A 66 1.56 8.71 13.16
C THR A 66 1.97 10.08 13.70
N ASN A 67 1.97 10.26 15.03
CA ASN A 67 2.52 11.48 15.64
C ASN A 67 3.96 11.79 15.18
N LYS A 68 4.78 10.75 14.96
CA LYS A 68 6.14 10.90 14.42
C LYS A 68 6.15 11.39 12.97
N ASP A 69 5.20 10.95 12.15
CA ASP A 69 5.04 11.44 10.78
C ASP A 69 4.61 12.91 10.78
N ILE A 70 3.65 13.27 11.65
CA ILE A 70 3.16 14.65 11.81
C ILE A 70 4.31 15.57 12.22
N GLU A 71 5.11 15.20 13.23
CA GLU A 71 6.27 15.99 13.64
C GLU A 71 7.31 16.16 12.54
N ARG A 72 7.60 15.10 11.77
CA ARG A 72 8.58 15.13 10.68
C ARG A 72 8.08 16.03 9.54
N LEU A 73 6.82 15.89 9.15
CA LEU A 73 6.21 16.66 8.07
C LEU A 73 6.00 18.12 8.47
N SER A 74 5.53 18.40 9.69
CA SER A 74 5.36 19.79 10.15
C SER A 74 6.69 20.54 10.17
N LYS A 75 7.79 19.87 10.58
CA LYS A 75 9.15 20.42 10.48
C LYS A 75 9.57 20.70 9.04
N HIS A 76 9.28 19.78 8.12
CA HIS A 76 9.57 19.95 6.69
C HIS A 76 8.88 21.20 6.12
N PHE A 77 7.62 21.42 6.46
CA PHE A 77 6.84 22.61 6.07
C PHE A 77 7.08 23.85 6.95
N ARG A 78 8.00 23.77 7.92
CA ARG A 78 8.33 24.86 8.86
C ARG A 78 7.10 25.42 9.59
N MET A 79 6.18 24.55 10.00
CA MET A 79 4.96 24.90 10.73
C MET A 79 4.78 24.09 12.01
N LYS A 80 3.93 24.58 12.92
CA LYS A 80 3.56 23.87 14.14
C LYS A 80 2.78 22.60 13.79
N ALA A 81 2.95 21.53 14.57
CA ALA A 81 2.22 20.28 14.37
C ALA A 81 0.69 20.46 14.41
N SER A 82 0.17 21.30 15.30
CA SER A 82 -1.26 21.63 15.35
C SER A 82 -1.76 22.29 14.07
N ALA A 83 -0.97 23.19 13.48
CA ALA A 83 -1.29 23.79 12.19
C ALA A 83 -1.30 22.74 11.08
N PHE A 84 -0.28 21.88 11.02
CA PHE A 84 -0.21 20.79 10.04
C PHE A 84 -1.45 19.86 10.12
N ILE A 85 -1.85 19.47 11.34
CA ILE A 85 -3.06 18.68 11.55
C ILE A 85 -4.27 19.42 11.01
N SER A 86 -4.48 20.68 11.41
CA SER A 86 -5.64 21.46 10.98
C SER A 86 -5.70 21.71 9.46
N THR A 87 -4.53 21.76 8.80
CA THR A 87 -4.44 22.02 7.36
C THR A 87 -4.62 20.76 6.51
N TYR A 88 -4.08 19.63 6.95
CA TYR A 88 -3.98 18.43 6.09
C TYR A 88 -4.71 17.21 6.62
N LEU A 89 -4.96 17.13 7.93
CA LEU A 89 -5.41 15.91 8.58
C LEU A 89 -6.78 16.05 9.25
N ARG A 90 -7.43 14.91 9.44
CA ARG A 90 -8.61 14.72 10.28
C ARG A 90 -8.48 13.41 11.03
N ILE A 91 -9.31 13.23 12.05
CA ILE A 91 -9.44 11.95 12.75
C ILE A 91 -10.57 11.17 12.09
N ASP A 92 -10.34 9.90 11.77
CA ASP A 92 -11.36 8.99 11.24
C ASP A 92 -12.09 8.19 12.33
N GLU A 93 -12.92 7.23 11.92
CA GLU A 93 -13.72 6.39 12.81
C GLU A 93 -12.87 5.49 13.73
N ASP A 94 -11.66 5.14 13.28
CA ASP A 94 -10.70 4.31 14.00
C ASP A 94 -9.79 5.15 14.94
N LYS A 95 -10.08 6.46 15.06
CA LYS A 95 -9.31 7.46 15.84
C LYS A 95 -7.89 7.68 15.29
N ASP A 96 -7.72 7.44 14.00
CA ASP A 96 -6.47 7.57 13.30
C ASP A 96 -6.39 8.93 12.57
N TYR A 97 -5.19 9.51 12.51
CA TYR A 97 -4.98 10.71 11.71
C TYR A 97 -4.84 10.34 10.24
N VAL A 98 -5.77 10.82 9.41
CA VAL A 98 -5.81 10.58 7.96
C VAL A 98 -5.93 11.89 7.21
N LEU A 99 -5.74 11.87 5.88
CA LEU A 99 -5.94 13.05 5.05
C LEU A 99 -7.38 13.58 5.12
N GLN A 100 -7.52 14.90 5.08
CA GLN A 100 -8.84 15.55 4.98
C GLN A 100 -9.57 15.20 3.69
N SER A 101 -8.85 15.11 2.58
CA SER A 101 -9.38 14.80 1.26
C SER A 101 -8.40 13.96 0.45
N VAL A 102 -8.93 13.35 -0.60
CA VAL A 102 -8.17 12.71 -1.68
C VAL A 102 -8.54 13.40 -3.00
N PRO A 103 -7.61 13.53 -3.98
CA PRO A 103 -6.21 13.07 -3.97
C PRO A 103 -5.32 13.71 -2.90
N CYS A 104 -4.21 13.05 -2.59
CA CYS A 104 -3.24 13.52 -1.60
C CYS A 104 -2.77 14.95 -1.92
N PRO A 105 -2.77 15.88 -0.95
CA PRO A 105 -2.35 17.27 -1.19
C PRO A 105 -0.85 17.40 -1.51
N PHE A 106 -0.08 16.34 -1.28
CA PHE A 106 1.35 16.28 -1.60
C PHE A 106 1.64 15.61 -2.94
N LEU A 107 0.61 15.21 -3.69
CA LEU A 107 0.73 14.61 -5.02
C LEU A 107 0.74 15.71 -6.09
N GLY A 108 1.82 15.78 -6.86
CA GLY A 108 1.95 16.64 -8.04
C GLY A 108 1.18 16.11 -9.25
N SER A 109 0.97 16.97 -10.24
CA SER A 109 0.30 16.61 -11.51
C SER A 109 1.08 15.59 -12.34
N ASP A 110 2.37 15.44 -12.08
CA ASP A 110 3.31 14.48 -12.65
C ASP A 110 3.38 13.16 -11.86
N ASN A 111 2.44 12.92 -10.95
CA ASN A 111 2.43 11.81 -9.98
C ASN A 111 3.60 11.82 -8.97
N TYR A 112 4.41 12.88 -8.93
CA TYR A 112 5.51 12.98 -7.98
C TYR A 112 5.01 13.40 -6.59
N CYS A 113 5.62 12.85 -5.53
CA CYS A 113 5.28 13.22 -4.16
C CYS A 113 6.22 14.32 -3.67
N SER A 114 5.68 15.51 -3.38
CA SER A 114 6.47 16.65 -2.91
C SER A 114 7.19 16.39 -1.58
N VAL A 115 6.71 15.42 -0.80
CA VAL A 115 7.28 15.01 0.49
C VAL A 115 7.87 13.61 0.44
N TYR A 116 8.25 13.07 -0.73
CA TYR A 116 8.63 11.65 -0.87
C TYR A 116 9.66 11.19 0.17
N GLN A 117 10.70 11.97 0.44
CA GLN A 117 11.77 11.62 1.39
C GLN A 117 11.32 11.60 2.86
N VAL A 118 10.26 12.33 3.19
CA VAL A 118 9.71 12.43 4.54
C VAL A 118 8.28 11.89 4.65
N ARG A 119 7.82 11.18 3.61
CA ARG A 119 6.45 10.63 3.49
C ARG A 119 6.06 9.80 4.70
N PRO A 120 4.77 9.69 5.03
CA PRO A 120 4.31 8.89 6.16
C PRO A 120 4.79 7.44 6.07
N LYS A 121 4.98 6.80 7.23
CA LYS A 121 5.37 5.38 7.29
C LYS A 121 4.43 4.49 6.47
N ALA A 122 3.12 4.74 6.56
CA ALA A 122 2.12 4.00 5.78
C ALA A 122 2.36 4.11 4.26
N CYS A 123 2.71 5.29 3.75
CA CYS A 123 3.08 5.48 2.34
C CYS A 123 4.38 4.78 1.96
N ALA A 124 5.38 4.79 2.85
CA ALA A 124 6.68 4.20 2.59
C ALA A 124 6.65 2.67 2.54
N GLU A 125 5.77 2.06 3.33
CA GLU A 125 5.66 0.61 3.43
C GLU A 125 4.57 0.02 2.52
N PHE A 126 3.66 0.83 1.97
CA PHE A 126 2.62 0.36 1.05
C PHE A 126 3.24 -0.25 -0.22
N PRO A 127 2.77 -1.41 -0.72
CA PRO A 127 1.60 -2.19 -0.29
C PRO A 127 1.90 -3.32 0.72
N HIS A 128 3.04 -3.25 1.40
CA HIS A 128 3.53 -4.19 2.42
C HIS A 128 3.89 -5.60 1.91
N THR A 129 4.24 -5.72 0.63
CA THR A 129 4.55 -7.02 0.00
C THR A 129 5.93 -7.59 0.37
N ASN A 130 6.84 -6.77 0.90
CA ASN A 130 8.14 -7.18 1.43
C ASN A 130 8.17 -7.31 2.98
N ARG A 131 7.02 -7.24 3.64
CA ARG A 131 6.94 -7.32 5.10
C ARG A 131 7.24 -8.75 5.59
N LYS A 132 8.15 -8.88 6.56
CA LYS A 132 8.38 -10.16 7.27
C LYS A 132 7.09 -10.72 7.87
N LYS A 133 6.97 -12.06 7.86
CA LYS A 133 5.75 -12.76 8.25
C LYS A 133 4.53 -12.24 7.48
N PHE A 134 4.69 -12.04 6.17
CA PHE A 134 3.67 -11.51 5.25
C PHE A 134 2.30 -12.20 5.40
N GLN A 135 2.30 -13.51 5.61
CA GLN A 135 1.09 -14.30 5.82
C GLN A 135 0.22 -13.77 6.99
N GLN A 136 0.77 -13.06 7.96
CA GLN A 136 0.02 -12.49 9.07
C GLN A 136 -0.88 -11.31 8.66
N ILE A 137 -0.54 -10.60 7.57
CA ILE A 137 -1.29 -9.42 7.09
C ILE A 137 -2.22 -9.74 5.92
N SER A 138 -2.59 -11.01 5.69
CA SER A 138 -3.39 -11.40 4.53
C SER A 138 -4.66 -10.58 4.32
N ASN A 139 -5.32 -10.17 5.41
CA ASN A 139 -6.55 -9.37 5.32
C ASN A 139 -6.27 -7.96 4.78
N LEU A 140 -5.14 -7.37 5.16
CA LEU A 140 -4.67 -6.09 4.61
C LEU A 140 -4.27 -6.27 3.15
N THR A 141 -3.53 -7.33 2.82
CA THR A 141 -3.16 -7.62 1.44
C THR A 141 -4.39 -7.78 0.53
N LEU A 142 -5.41 -8.51 0.99
CA LEU A 142 -6.66 -8.68 0.24
C LEU A 142 -7.41 -7.37 -0.05
N LYS A 143 -7.24 -6.34 0.80
CA LYS A 143 -7.73 -4.99 0.49
C LYS A 143 -6.80 -4.27 -0.49
N ASN A 144 -5.49 -4.40 -0.29
CA ASN A 144 -4.50 -3.72 -1.12
C ASN A 144 -4.47 -4.20 -2.57
N VAL A 145 -4.85 -5.45 -2.87
CA VAL A 145 -4.92 -5.95 -4.26
C VAL A 145 -6.00 -5.25 -5.09
N GLU A 146 -7.02 -4.66 -4.47
CA GLU A 146 -8.05 -3.87 -5.15
C GLU A 146 -7.53 -2.47 -5.53
N ILE A 147 -6.46 -2.01 -4.88
CA ILE A 147 -5.93 -0.65 -5.01
C ILE A 147 -4.64 -0.63 -5.83
N CYS A 148 -3.74 -1.59 -5.58
CA CYS A 148 -2.37 -1.53 -6.08
C CYS A 148 -2.12 -2.64 -7.10
N PRO A 149 -1.74 -2.30 -8.36
CA PRO A 149 -1.43 -3.29 -9.37
C PRO A 149 -0.24 -4.17 -8.97
N ALA A 150 0.76 -3.62 -8.26
CA ALA A 150 1.89 -4.40 -7.74
C ALA A 150 1.44 -5.40 -6.67
N ALA A 151 0.55 -5.01 -5.75
CA ALA A 151 0.02 -5.93 -4.74
C ALA A 151 -0.70 -7.12 -5.39
N PHE A 152 -1.55 -6.83 -6.37
CA PHE A 152 -2.27 -7.87 -7.13
C PHE A 152 -1.29 -8.82 -7.83
N LYS A 153 -0.33 -8.29 -8.60
CA LYS A 153 0.69 -9.09 -9.29
C LYS A 153 1.51 -9.95 -8.35
N VAL A 154 1.94 -9.42 -7.20
CA VAL A 154 2.69 -10.21 -6.20
C VAL A 154 1.88 -11.40 -5.72
N VAL A 155 0.59 -11.24 -5.45
CA VAL A 155 -0.27 -12.34 -4.99
C VAL A 155 -0.42 -13.41 -6.08
N GLU A 156 -0.60 -13.00 -7.33
CA GLU A 156 -0.68 -13.93 -8.47
C GLU A 156 0.62 -14.73 -8.65
N LYS A 157 1.77 -14.04 -8.72
CA LYS A 157 3.09 -14.69 -8.83
C LYS A 157 3.38 -15.61 -7.64
N MET A 158 2.97 -15.21 -6.44
CA MET A 158 3.10 -16.02 -5.23
C MET A 158 2.30 -17.33 -5.33
N MET A 159 1.07 -17.27 -5.82
CA MET A 159 0.23 -18.46 -6.02
C MET A 159 0.85 -19.43 -7.01
N GLU A 160 1.36 -18.92 -8.13
CA GLU A 160 2.04 -19.72 -9.16
C GLU A 160 3.31 -20.39 -8.64
N ARG A 161 4.10 -19.66 -7.83
CA ARG A 161 5.39 -20.14 -7.31
C ARG A 161 5.25 -21.14 -6.17
N LEU A 162 4.27 -20.94 -5.28
CA LEU A 162 4.12 -21.76 -4.07
C LEU A 162 3.23 -23.00 -4.26
N LYS A 163 2.35 -23.02 -5.27
CA LYS A 163 1.48 -24.17 -5.63
C LYS A 163 0.82 -24.87 -4.42
N LEU A 164 0.31 -24.07 -3.48
CA LEU A 164 -0.40 -24.52 -2.26
C LEU A 164 -1.86 -24.86 -2.52
#